data_AF-X6D6H7-F1
#
_entry.id   AF-X6D6H7-F1
#
_cell.length_a   1.000
_cell.length_b   1.000
_cell.length_c   1.000
_cell.angle_alpha   90.00
_cell.angle_beta   90.00
_cell.angle_gamma   90.00
#
_symmetry.space_group_name_H-M   'P 1'
#
loop_
_entity.id
_entity.type
_entity.pdbx_description
1 polymer ?
#
loop_
_entity_poly.entity_id
_entity_poly.type
_entity_poly.pdbx_seq_one_letter_code
_entity_poly.pdbx_strand_id
1 'polypeptide(L)'
;MILRLFNFLENRRVLYVPMHFEVPDQVDQSVIQIRYELTQILNDLPENSPAARRVRHLRTASRRFLEDAPPDYRNIAYRLRNDVDHGFPIRLHNYGERPLTPGYFVALGELRAIFGLQLSALAAEFEIDVEEDLASIFPDAVERDD
;
A
#
# COMPACT_ATOMS: atom_id res chain seq x y z
N MET A 1 4.91 10.06 18.60
CA MET A 1 4.47 8.75 18.04
C MET A 1 3.94 8.91 16.63
N ILE A 2 2.88 9.71 16.41
CA ILE A 2 2.30 9.89 15.07
C ILE A 2 3.26 10.60 14.12
N LEU A 3 3.95 11.66 14.54
CA LEU A 3 5.00 12.27 13.70
C LEU A 3 6.12 11.28 13.30
N ARG A 4 6.52 10.37 14.21
CA ARG A 4 7.49 9.30 13.89
C ARG A 4 6.96 8.37 12.80
N LEU A 5 5.66 8.07 12.81
CA LEU A 5 5.03 7.28 11.73
C LEU A 5 5.19 7.98 10.38
N PHE A 6 4.86 9.27 10.31
CA PHE A 6 4.97 10.04 9.06
C PHE A 6 6.41 10.07 8.55
N ASN A 7 7.38 10.46 9.37
CA ASN A 7 8.80 10.47 8.99
C ASN A 7 9.29 9.10 8.47
N PHE A 8 8.80 8.01 9.07
CA PHE A 8 9.11 6.67 8.61
C PHE A 8 8.48 6.35 7.25
N LEU A 9 7.20 6.73 7.04
CA LEU A 9 6.45 6.44 5.82
C LEU A 9 6.83 7.33 4.63
N GLU A 10 7.31 8.56 4.87
CA GLU A 10 7.81 9.44 3.82
C GLU A 10 8.97 8.78 3.05
N ASN A 11 9.75 7.94 3.72
CA ASN A 11 10.82 7.15 3.13
C ASN A 11 10.36 5.78 2.57
N ARG A 12 9.05 5.55 2.38
CA ARG A 12 8.46 4.30 1.89
C ARG A 12 7.88 4.47 0.50
N ARG A 13 8.76 4.41 -0.50
CA ARG A 13 8.44 4.47 -1.94
C ARG A 13 7.29 3.56 -2.37
N VAL A 14 7.10 2.41 -1.71
CA VAL A 14 5.99 1.47 -1.96
C VAL A 14 4.60 2.15 -1.93
N LEU A 15 4.47 3.27 -1.21
CA LEU A 15 3.22 3.98 -1.09
C LEU A 15 2.92 4.84 -2.31
N TYR A 16 3.90 5.51 -2.89
CA TYR A 16 3.65 6.58 -3.88
C TYR A 16 4.37 6.39 -5.23
N VAL A 17 5.34 5.49 -5.34
CA VAL A 17 6.09 5.32 -6.60
C VAL A 17 5.19 4.75 -7.71
N PRO A 18 5.34 5.18 -8.97
CA PRO A 18 4.61 4.58 -10.09
C PRO A 18 4.79 3.05 -10.16
N MET A 19 3.69 2.35 -10.45
CA MET A 19 3.61 0.87 -10.40
C MET A 19 4.61 0.15 -11.31
N HIS A 20 5.03 0.79 -12.40
CA HIS A 20 6.00 0.21 -13.34
C HIS A 20 7.46 0.25 -12.84
N PHE A 21 7.74 1.00 -11.77
CA PHE A 21 9.04 0.98 -11.09
C PHE A 21 9.09 0.00 -9.92
N GLU A 22 7.98 -0.67 -9.61
CA GLU A 22 7.90 -1.55 -8.46
C GLU A 22 8.56 -2.91 -8.73
N VAL A 23 9.28 -3.40 -7.73
CA VAL A 23 9.88 -4.73 -7.69
C VAL A 23 9.21 -5.51 -6.55
N PRO A 24 8.53 -6.65 -6.81
CA PRO A 24 7.70 -7.35 -5.82
C PRO A 24 8.40 -7.61 -4.48
N ASP A 25 9.63 -8.11 -4.51
CA ASP A 25 10.35 -8.44 -3.28
C ASP A 25 10.63 -7.19 -2.43
N GLN A 26 10.91 -6.05 -3.08
CA GLN A 26 11.12 -4.78 -2.40
C GLN A 26 9.80 -4.21 -1.84
N VAL A 27 8.71 -4.37 -2.59
CA VAL A 27 7.35 -4.02 -2.13
C VAL A 27 7.01 -4.84 -0.90
N ASP A 28 7.08 -6.17 -0.98
CA ASP A 28 6.75 -7.09 0.10
C ASP A 28 7.62 -6.82 1.34
N GLN A 29 8.93 -6.64 1.15
CA GLN A 29 9.85 -6.26 2.23
C GLN A 29 9.48 -4.92 2.87
N SER A 30 9.12 -3.92 2.07
CA SER A 30 8.68 -2.62 2.57
C SER A 30 7.38 -2.73 3.37
N VAL A 31 6.39 -3.50 2.89
CA VAL A 31 5.13 -3.71 3.62
C VAL A 31 5.36 -4.48 4.93
N ILE A 32 6.30 -5.43 4.96
CA ILE A 32 6.72 -6.10 6.20
C ILE A 32 7.29 -5.10 7.21
N GLN A 33 8.18 -4.21 6.77
CA GLN A 33 8.76 -3.17 7.63
C GLN A 33 7.70 -2.20 8.14
N ILE A 34 6.78 -1.77 7.29
CA ILE A 34 5.64 -0.93 7.67
C ILE A 34 4.79 -1.64 8.72
N ARG A 35 4.44 -2.91 8.51
CA ARG A 35 3.65 -3.70 9.47
C ARG A 35 4.33 -3.79 10.84
N TYR A 36 5.65 -3.94 10.85
CA TYR A 36 6.45 -3.94 12.08
C TYR A 36 6.39 -2.58 12.78
N GLU A 37 6.66 -1.48 12.08
CA GLU A 37 6.65 -0.12 12.66
C GLU A 37 5.25 0.26 13.20
N LEU A 38 4.18 -0.06 12.46
CA LEU A 38 2.81 0.13 12.93
C LEU A 38 2.52 -0.67 14.21
N THR A 39 3.13 -1.84 14.37
CA THR A 39 3.01 -2.62 15.61
C THR A 39 3.73 -1.95 16.77
N GLN A 40 4.92 -1.39 16.54
CA GLN A 40 5.63 -0.63 17.58
C GLN A 40 4.82 0.60 18.02
N ILE A 41 4.30 1.37 17.08
CA ILE A 41 3.48 2.55 17.38
C ILE A 41 2.20 2.18 18.15
N LEU A 42 1.55 1.06 17.80
CA LEU A 42 0.37 0.60 18.53
C LEU A 42 0.65 0.23 19.99
N ASN A 43 1.85 -0.27 20.29
CA ASN A 43 2.22 -0.59 21.67
C ASN A 43 2.38 0.67 22.53
N ASP A 44 2.70 1.80 21.91
CA ASP A 44 2.91 3.08 22.60
C ASP A 44 1.63 3.94 22.68
N LEU A 45 0.62 3.66 21.84
CA LEU A 45 -0.63 4.43 21.78
C LEU A 45 -1.66 3.97 22.84
N PRO A 46 -2.46 4.90 23.40
CA PRO A 46 -3.60 4.53 24.22
C PRO A 46 -4.59 3.67 23.43
N GLU A 47 -5.03 2.56 24.01
CA GLU A 47 -5.79 1.51 23.33
C GLU A 47 -7.04 2.03 22.59
N ASN A 48 -7.75 2.97 23.21
CA ASN A 48 -9.00 3.53 22.72
C ASN A 48 -8.84 4.86 21.98
N SER A 49 -7.60 5.30 21.70
CA SER A 49 -7.38 6.53 20.95
C SER A 49 -7.86 6.39 19.49
N PRO A 50 -8.39 7.47 18.88
CA PRO A 50 -8.73 7.46 17.45
C PRO A 50 -7.52 7.11 16.58
N ALA A 51 -6.34 7.58 16.96
CA ALA A 51 -5.07 7.22 16.31
C ALA A 51 -4.81 5.70 16.35
N ALA A 52 -4.96 5.04 17.50
CA ALA A 52 -4.79 3.59 17.58
C ALA A 52 -5.76 2.84 16.68
N ARG A 53 -7.01 3.31 16.53
CA ARG A 53 -7.97 2.72 15.59
C ARG A 53 -7.48 2.81 14.13
N ARG A 54 -7.00 4.00 13.71
CA ARG A 54 -6.48 4.20 12.35
C ARG A 54 -5.22 3.36 12.08
N VAL A 55 -4.28 3.33 13.02
CA VAL A 55 -3.06 2.52 12.92
C VAL A 55 -3.37 1.02 12.86
N ARG A 56 -4.40 0.54 13.56
CA ARG A 56 -4.89 -0.86 13.42
C ARG A 56 -5.42 -1.15 12.01
N HIS A 57 -6.12 -0.20 11.38
CA HIS A 57 -6.57 -0.37 9.99
C HIS A 57 -5.38 -0.46 9.03
N LEU A 58 -4.39 0.41 9.16
CA LEU A 58 -3.14 0.35 8.38
C LEU A 58 -2.43 -0.99 8.53
N ARG A 59 -2.32 -1.49 9.77
CA ARG A 59 -1.69 -2.79 10.06
C ARG A 59 -2.49 -3.96 9.46
N THR A 60 -3.82 -3.87 9.50
CA THR A 60 -4.71 -4.86 8.89
C THR A 60 -4.57 -4.88 7.38
N ALA A 61 -4.51 -3.72 6.73
CA ALA A 61 -4.30 -3.61 5.29
C ALA A 61 -2.94 -4.20 4.88
N SER A 62 -1.88 -3.90 5.64
CA SER A 62 -0.54 -4.48 5.41
C SER A 62 -0.57 -6.00 5.51
N ARG A 63 -1.29 -6.55 6.49
CA ARG A 63 -1.47 -8.00 6.64
C ARG A 63 -2.22 -8.61 5.45
N ARG A 64 -3.35 -8.01 5.05
CA ARG A 64 -4.15 -8.49 3.91
C ARG A 64 -3.33 -8.51 2.63
N PHE A 65 -2.56 -7.46 2.36
CA PHE A 65 -1.66 -7.43 1.20
C PHE A 65 -0.66 -8.61 1.20
N LEU A 66 -0.02 -8.88 2.35
CA LEU A 66 1.02 -9.92 2.47
C LEU A 66 0.47 -11.36 2.51
N GLU A 67 -0.73 -11.55 3.04
CA GLU A 67 -1.26 -12.89 3.36
C GLU A 67 -2.40 -13.33 2.45
N ASP A 68 -3.24 -12.40 1.97
CA ASP A 68 -4.35 -12.75 1.09
C ASP A 68 -3.81 -13.14 -0.29
N ALA A 69 -4.51 -14.07 -0.95
CA ALA A 69 -4.27 -14.36 -2.34
C ALA A 69 -4.72 -13.14 -3.18
N PRO A 70 -3.88 -12.63 -4.10
CA PRO A 70 -4.29 -11.54 -4.97
C PRO A 70 -5.52 -11.94 -5.81
N PRO A 71 -6.38 -10.98 -6.18
CA PRO A 71 -7.54 -11.27 -7.03
C PRO A 71 -7.13 -11.97 -8.32
N ASP A 72 -7.86 -13.04 -8.65
CA ASP A 72 -7.56 -13.86 -9.82
C ASP A 72 -8.17 -13.24 -11.09
N TYR A 73 -7.32 -12.59 -11.87
CA TYR A 73 -7.70 -12.02 -13.17
C TYR A 73 -7.28 -12.88 -14.37
N ARG A 74 -6.97 -14.18 -14.17
CA ARG A 74 -6.61 -15.09 -15.29
C ARG A 74 -7.64 -15.05 -16.41
N ASN A 75 -8.93 -14.96 -16.08
CA ASN A 75 -10.03 -14.87 -17.04
C ASN A 75 -10.04 -13.60 -17.93
N ILE A 76 -9.33 -12.54 -17.50
CA ILE A 76 -9.16 -11.28 -18.25
C ILE A 76 -7.83 -11.29 -19.00
N ALA A 77 -6.78 -11.86 -18.39
CA ALA A 77 -5.46 -12.01 -18.99
C ALA A 77 -5.52 -12.81 -20.31
N TYR A 78 -6.40 -13.81 -20.43
CA TYR A 78 -6.62 -14.53 -21.68
C TYR A 78 -7.27 -13.68 -22.79
N ARG A 79 -8.06 -12.65 -22.47
CA ARG A 79 -8.70 -11.78 -23.48
C ARG A 79 -7.74 -10.75 -24.07
N LEU A 80 -6.74 -10.32 -23.30
CA LEU A 80 -5.66 -9.45 -23.77
C LEU A 80 -4.54 -10.22 -24.50
N ARG A 81 -4.56 -11.57 -24.43
CA ARG A 81 -3.53 -12.45 -25.01
C ARG A 81 -3.64 -12.62 -26.53
N ASN A 82 -4.71 -12.14 -27.17
CA ASN A 82 -4.85 -12.23 -28.62
C ASN A 82 -4.16 -11.09 -29.38
N ASP A 83 -3.64 -10.05 -28.71
CA ASP A 83 -3.03 -8.89 -29.38
C ASP A 83 -1.50 -8.81 -29.27
N VAL A 84 -0.84 -9.71 -28.54
CA VAL A 84 0.62 -9.68 -28.40
C VAL A 84 1.21 -11.08 -28.35
N ASP A 85 1.46 -11.59 -29.55
CA ASP A 85 2.25 -12.78 -29.84
C ASP A 85 3.76 -12.51 -29.65
N HIS A 86 4.14 -11.89 -28.52
CA HIS A 86 5.53 -11.67 -28.12
C HIS A 86 5.72 -12.16 -26.69
N GLY A 87 6.22 -13.39 -26.60
CA GLY A 87 6.35 -14.15 -25.37
C GLY A 87 7.13 -13.44 -24.27
N PHE A 88 6.42 -12.93 -23.28
CA PHE A 88 6.96 -12.83 -21.94
C PHE A 88 6.75 -14.20 -21.27
N PRO A 89 7.81 -14.98 -21.07
CA PRO A 89 7.67 -16.25 -20.36
C PRO A 89 7.29 -15.91 -18.92
N ILE A 90 6.11 -16.37 -18.49
CA ILE A 90 5.72 -16.53 -17.08
C ILE A 90 6.60 -17.65 -16.46
N ARG A 91 7.92 -17.54 -16.59
CA ARG A 91 8.93 -18.52 -16.15
C ARG A 91 10.25 -17.83 -15.79
N LEU A 92 10.18 -16.73 -15.06
CA LEU A 92 11.34 -16.16 -14.37
C LEU A 92 10.97 -15.83 -12.92
N HIS A 93 10.35 -16.78 -12.21
CA HIS A 93 10.15 -16.67 -10.78
C HIS A 93 11.01 -17.71 -10.08
N ASN A 94 11.94 -17.24 -9.26
CA ASN A 94 12.64 -18.09 -8.31
C ASN A 94 11.62 -18.71 -7.34
N TYR A 95 11.92 -19.90 -6.81
CA TYR A 95 11.13 -20.53 -5.76
C TYR A 95 10.98 -19.58 -4.56
N GLY A 96 9.81 -18.96 -4.40
CA GLY A 96 9.48 -18.09 -3.26
C GLY A 96 8.96 -16.69 -3.61
N GLU A 97 9.12 -16.22 -4.85
CA GLU A 97 8.71 -14.87 -5.26
C GLU A 97 7.24 -14.82 -5.72
N ARG A 98 6.48 -13.81 -5.26
CA ARG A 98 5.09 -13.61 -5.70
C ARG A 98 5.07 -13.19 -7.17
N PRO A 99 4.30 -13.86 -8.04
CA PRO A 99 4.27 -13.52 -9.46
C PRO A 99 3.65 -12.13 -9.68
N LEU A 100 4.30 -11.35 -10.57
CA LEU A 100 3.81 -10.07 -11.09
C LEU A 100 2.53 -10.28 -11.92
N THR A 101 1.42 -10.44 -11.21
CA THR A 101 0.10 -10.61 -11.81
C THR A 101 -0.67 -9.29 -11.75
N PRO A 102 -1.65 -9.06 -12.63
CA PRO A 102 -2.57 -7.94 -12.49
C PRO A 102 -3.21 -7.87 -11.09
N GLY A 103 -3.47 -9.02 -10.46
CA GLY A 103 -4.00 -9.10 -9.11
C GLY A 103 -3.08 -8.49 -8.05
N TYR A 104 -1.76 -8.67 -8.19
CA TYR A 104 -0.77 -8.08 -7.28
C TYR A 104 -0.85 -6.55 -7.28
N PHE A 105 -0.89 -5.97 -8.48
CA PHE A 105 -1.01 -4.53 -8.69
C PHE A 105 -2.34 -3.96 -8.18
N VAL A 106 -3.45 -4.69 -8.36
CA VAL A 106 -4.74 -4.29 -7.76
C VAL A 106 -4.67 -4.29 -6.23
N ALA A 107 -4.06 -5.32 -5.63
CA ALA A 107 -3.88 -5.38 -4.18
C ALA A 107 -2.98 -4.25 -3.66
N LEU A 108 -1.92 -3.89 -4.40
CA LEU A 108 -1.07 -2.75 -4.07
C LEU A 108 -1.84 -1.42 -4.15
N GLY A 109 -2.68 -1.26 -5.18
CA GLY A 109 -3.58 -0.12 -5.29
C GLY A 109 -4.56 -0.02 -4.12
N GLU A 110 -5.17 -1.13 -3.70
CA GLU A 110 -6.04 -1.18 -2.52
C GLU A 110 -5.28 -0.79 -1.23
N LEU A 111 -4.07 -1.32 -1.05
CA LEU A 111 -3.21 -0.97 0.08
C LEU A 111 -2.97 0.56 0.12
N ARG A 112 -2.56 1.15 -1.00
CA ARG A 112 -2.28 2.59 -1.11
C ARG A 112 -3.51 3.44 -0.84
N ALA A 113 -4.68 3.04 -1.37
CA ALA A 113 -5.94 3.74 -1.11
C ALA A 113 -6.33 3.74 0.38
N ILE A 114 -6.18 2.59 1.06
CA ILE A 114 -6.44 2.50 2.50
C ILE A 114 -5.45 3.38 3.28
N PHE A 115 -4.18 3.35 2.90
CA PHE A 115 -3.15 4.20 3.51
C PHE A 115 -3.47 5.68 3.35
N GLY A 116 -3.76 6.13 2.13
CA GLY A 116 -4.13 7.51 1.84
C GLY A 116 -5.29 8.01 2.69
N LEU A 117 -6.36 7.21 2.80
CA LEU A 117 -7.52 7.56 3.61
C LEU A 117 -7.22 7.64 5.12
N GLN A 118 -6.44 6.70 5.67
CA GLN A 118 -6.16 6.71 7.10
C GLN A 118 -5.10 7.75 7.48
N LEU A 119 -4.09 7.96 6.63
CA LEU A 119 -3.01 8.92 6.86
C LEU A 119 -3.49 10.36 6.69
N SER A 120 -4.26 10.68 5.65
CA SER A 120 -4.85 12.03 5.51
C SER A 120 -5.64 12.44 6.74
N ALA A 121 -6.44 11.52 7.28
CA ALA A 121 -7.21 11.78 8.49
C ALA A 121 -6.34 11.90 9.75
N LEU A 122 -5.23 11.14 9.86
CA LEU A 122 -4.25 11.33 10.93
C LEU A 122 -3.53 12.67 10.80
N ALA A 123 -3.13 13.06 9.59
CA ALA A 123 -2.43 14.31 9.34
C ALA A 123 -3.31 15.51 9.74
N ALA A 124 -4.58 15.49 9.34
CA ALA A 124 -5.55 16.51 9.72
C ALA A 124 -5.81 16.55 11.23
N GLU A 125 -5.93 15.39 11.89
CA GLU A 125 -6.21 15.29 13.34
C GLU A 125 -5.05 15.78 14.21
N PHE A 126 -3.81 15.60 13.74
CA PHE A 126 -2.59 15.93 14.48
C PHE A 126 -1.85 17.16 13.93
N GLU A 127 -2.44 17.86 12.96
CA GLU A 127 -1.85 19.04 12.28
C GLU A 127 -0.43 18.78 11.76
N ILE A 128 -0.23 17.61 11.15
CA ILE A 128 1.07 17.20 10.61
C ILE A 128 1.19 17.68 9.17
N ASP A 129 2.27 18.42 8.90
CA ASP A 129 2.72 18.72 7.54
C ASP A 129 3.33 17.46 6.91
N VAL A 130 2.87 17.07 5.72
CA VAL A 130 3.21 15.81 5.07
C VAL A 130 3.93 16.09 3.76
N GLU A 131 5.08 15.45 3.53
CA GLU A 131 5.81 15.61 2.27
C GLU A 131 4.96 15.23 1.04
N GLU A 132 5.19 15.97 -0.06
CA GLU A 132 4.38 15.90 -1.30
C GLU A 132 4.23 14.47 -1.85
N ASP A 133 5.32 13.70 -1.84
CA ASP A 133 5.33 12.31 -2.30
C ASP A 133 4.34 11.45 -1.51
N LEU A 134 4.33 11.54 -0.17
CA LEU A 134 3.38 10.79 0.65
C LEU A 134 1.97 11.41 0.61
N ALA A 135 1.85 12.73 0.44
CA ALA A 135 0.57 13.40 0.26
C ALA A 135 -0.11 12.99 -1.07
N SER A 136 0.65 12.58 -2.09
CA SER A 136 0.12 12.17 -3.41
C SER A 136 -0.84 10.99 -3.39
N ILE A 137 -0.84 10.19 -2.30
CA ILE A 137 -1.78 9.07 -2.13
C ILE A 137 -3.04 9.47 -1.38
N PHE A 138 -3.13 10.71 -0.88
CA PHE A 138 -4.31 11.18 -0.17
C PHE A 138 -5.47 11.31 -1.15
N PRO A 139 -6.72 11.11 -0.67
CA PRO A 139 -7.88 11.35 -1.52
C PRO A 139 -7.88 12.81 -1.96
N ASP A 140 -8.17 13.04 -3.24
CA ASP A 140 -8.41 14.38 -3.74
C ASP A 140 -9.52 15.04 -2.93
N ALA A 141 -9.37 16.33 -2.64
CA ALA A 141 -10.46 17.10 -2.07
C ALA A 141 -11.61 17.06 -3.09
N VAL A 142 -12.72 16.43 -2.72
CA VAL A 142 -13.94 16.52 -3.51
C VAL A 142 -14.40 17.96 -3.39
N GLU A 143 -14.07 18.79 -4.39
CA GLU A 143 -14.72 20.08 -4.56
C GLU A 143 -16.22 19.79 -4.63
N ARG A 144 -16.95 20.27 -3.62
CA ARG A 144 -18.40 20.31 -3.67
C ARG A 144 -18.72 21.44 -4.63
N ASP A 145 -19.07 21.09 -5.87
CA ASP A 145 -19.80 22.01 -6.74
C ASP A 145 -21.12 22.33 -6.02
N ASP A 146 -21.17 23.50 -5.38
CA ASP A 146 -22.36 24.12 -4.79
C ASP A 146 -23.25 24.77 -5.87
#